data_AF-A0A7V7DVT9-F1
#
_entry.id   AF-A0A7V7DVT9-F1
#
_cell.length_a   1.000
_cell.length_b   1.000
_cell.length_c   1.000
_cell.angle_alpha   90.00
_cell.angle_beta   90.00
_cell.angle_gamma   90.00
#
_symmetry.space_group_name_H-M   'P 1'
#
loop_
_entity.id
_entity.type
_entity.pdbx_description
1 polymer ?
#
loop_
_entity_poly.entity_id
_entity_poly.type
_entity_poly.pdbx_seq_one_letter_code
_entity_poly.pdbx_strand_id
1 'polypeptide(L)'
;MTEDKIKNLLQKADQTAGGPAPVSIDLSAFRRRANRRHVANLAVRIAAAAVVVTALGTWSYTAKKTRDQQRIVALETQIKQLQTQTDATLNLIREVLEEDRKQRRLNELQAQLASYPDPLEEIQKQVDKTAFILVYQANRMYRELDQKNSAIRAYNRVIELFPQSRWAEVARQRISEIKNNQHNNSKGDLI
;
A
#
# COMPACT_ATOMS: atom_id res chain seq x y z
N MET A 1 47.44 133.68 -18.23
CA MET A 1 46.01 133.89 -18.59
C MET A 1 45.23 132.64 -18.19
N THR A 2 44.35 132.59 -17.21
CA THR A 2 44.02 133.36 -15.99
C THR A 2 43.13 132.37 -15.22
N GLU A 3 43.35 132.21 -13.92
CA GLU A 3 42.72 131.20 -13.06
C GLU A 3 41.17 131.24 -13.12
N ASP A 4 40.63 132.41 -13.44
CA ASP A 4 39.19 132.64 -13.65
C ASP A 4 38.59 131.85 -14.83
N LYS A 5 39.39 131.52 -15.84
CA LYS A 5 38.93 130.75 -17.01
C LYS A 5 38.70 129.28 -16.66
N ILE A 6 39.44 128.75 -15.70
CA ILE A 6 39.32 127.36 -15.23
C ILE A 6 38.08 127.22 -14.33
N LYS A 7 37.82 128.19 -13.45
CA LYS A 7 36.59 128.21 -12.64
C LYS A 7 35.33 128.27 -13.49
N ASN A 8 35.34 129.06 -14.57
CA ASN A 8 34.21 129.15 -15.48
C ASN A 8 33.97 127.87 -16.31
N LEU A 9 35.04 127.11 -16.60
CA LEU A 9 34.91 125.81 -17.27
C LEU A 9 34.39 124.72 -16.34
N LEU A 10 34.77 124.73 -15.05
CA LEU A 10 34.26 123.80 -14.04
C LEU A 10 32.77 124.05 -13.73
N GLN A 11 32.37 125.32 -13.62
CA GLN A 11 30.96 125.68 -13.38
C GLN A 11 30.03 125.33 -14.57
N LYS A 12 30.58 125.30 -15.79
CA LYS A 12 29.87 124.88 -17.01
C LYS A 12 29.80 123.35 -17.17
N ALA A 13 30.75 122.62 -16.57
CA ALA A 13 30.73 121.16 -16.50
C ALA A 13 29.69 120.64 -15.49
N ASP A 14 29.51 121.31 -14.34
CA ASP A 14 28.49 120.92 -13.35
C ASP A 14 27.04 121.20 -13.83
N GLN A 15 26.82 122.18 -14.71
CA GLN A 15 25.51 122.43 -15.32
C GLN A 15 25.14 121.47 -16.46
N THR A 16 26.10 120.65 -16.95
CA THR A 16 25.86 119.64 -17.98
C THR A 16 25.76 118.21 -17.43
N ALA A 17 25.94 118.03 -16.12
CA ALA A 17 25.65 116.79 -15.42
C ALA A 17 24.14 116.64 -15.17
N GLY A 18 23.38 116.31 -16.22
CA GLY A 18 22.02 115.80 -16.10
C GLY A 18 22.01 114.51 -15.28
N GLY A 19 21.27 114.51 -14.17
CA GLY A 19 21.15 113.36 -13.27
C GLY A 19 20.61 112.10 -13.97
N PRO A 20 20.94 110.89 -13.47
CA PRO A 20 20.58 109.63 -14.11
C PRO A 20 19.06 109.41 -14.10
N ALA A 21 18.53 109.04 -15.26
CA ALA A 21 17.14 108.60 -15.40
C ALA A 21 16.86 107.37 -14.51
N PRO A 22 15.75 107.32 -13.76
CA PRO A 22 15.40 106.15 -12.96
C PRO A 22 14.98 104.99 -13.88
N VAL A 23 15.75 103.91 -13.84
CA VAL A 23 15.40 102.62 -14.46
C VAL A 23 14.34 101.95 -13.59
N SER A 24 13.08 101.98 -14.02
CA SER A 24 12.01 101.21 -13.39
C SER A 24 12.12 99.74 -13.80
N ILE A 25 12.74 98.93 -12.94
CA ILE A 25 12.72 97.47 -13.07
C ILE A 25 11.42 96.95 -12.46
N ASP A 26 10.55 96.39 -13.28
CA ASP A 26 9.32 95.70 -12.85
C ASP A 26 9.68 94.35 -12.20
N LEU A 27 9.79 94.36 -10.87
CA LEU A 27 10.09 93.19 -10.03
C LEU A 27 8.90 92.23 -9.86
N SER A 28 7.73 92.52 -10.44
CA SER A 28 6.53 91.67 -10.30
C SER A 28 6.51 90.48 -11.26
N ALA A 29 7.23 90.55 -12.39
CA ALA A 29 7.31 89.47 -13.38
C ALA A 29 8.23 88.31 -12.96
N PHE A 30 9.22 88.55 -12.08
CA PHE A 30 10.20 87.53 -11.69
C PHE A 30 9.72 86.59 -10.56
N ARG A 31 8.81 87.02 -9.68
CA ARG A 31 8.32 86.18 -8.57
C ARG A 31 7.40 85.04 -9.00
N ARG A 32 6.67 85.16 -10.11
CA ARG A 32 5.76 84.08 -10.58
C ARG A 32 6.49 82.90 -11.23
N ARG A 33 7.73 83.08 -11.73
CA ARG A 33 8.48 82.02 -12.43
C ARG A 33 9.33 81.15 -11.49
N ALA A 34 9.79 81.70 -10.36
CA ALA A 34 10.58 80.96 -9.38
C ALA A 34 9.71 80.00 -8.53
N ASN A 35 8.53 80.43 -8.09
CA ASN A 35 7.62 79.56 -7.31
C ASN A 35 7.04 78.39 -8.12
N ARG A 36 6.84 78.54 -9.44
CA ARG A 36 6.42 77.42 -10.30
C ARG A 36 7.49 76.33 -10.39
N ARG A 37 8.78 76.68 -10.38
CA ARG A 37 9.88 75.71 -10.48
C ARG A 37 10.08 74.92 -9.18
N HIS A 38 9.93 75.56 -8.02
CA HIS A 38 10.02 74.85 -6.74
C HIS A 38 8.83 73.92 -6.48
N VAL A 39 7.60 74.34 -6.81
CA VAL A 39 6.41 73.48 -6.68
C VAL A 39 6.46 72.31 -7.69
N ALA A 40 6.93 72.54 -8.92
CA ALA A 40 7.13 71.47 -9.89
C ALA A 40 8.18 70.46 -9.43
N ASN A 41 9.32 70.91 -8.89
CA ASN A 41 10.38 70.00 -8.43
C ASN A 41 9.97 69.19 -7.19
N LEU A 42 9.14 69.74 -6.29
CA LEU A 42 8.61 69.01 -5.14
C LEU A 42 7.51 68.02 -5.56
N ALA A 43 6.64 68.40 -6.48
CA ALA A 43 5.62 67.51 -7.04
C ALA A 43 6.25 66.33 -7.81
N VAL A 44 7.33 66.55 -8.57
CA VAL A 44 8.08 65.49 -9.26
C VAL A 44 8.72 64.51 -8.27
N ARG A 45 9.24 64.99 -7.13
CA ARG A 45 9.84 64.12 -6.11
C ARG A 45 8.79 63.28 -5.36
N ILE A 46 7.63 63.86 -5.03
CA ILE A 46 6.53 63.13 -4.38
C ILE A 46 5.91 62.11 -5.35
N ALA A 47 5.72 62.50 -6.62
CA ALA A 47 5.26 61.57 -7.65
C ALA A 47 6.24 60.42 -7.87
N ALA A 48 7.55 60.69 -7.93
CA ALA A 48 8.57 59.64 -8.04
C ALA A 48 8.57 58.70 -6.83
N ALA A 49 8.45 59.22 -5.60
CA ALA A 49 8.35 58.40 -4.40
C ALA A 49 7.09 57.53 -4.38
N ALA A 50 5.94 58.08 -4.79
CA ALA A 50 4.69 57.32 -4.90
C ALA A 50 4.78 56.21 -5.97
N VAL A 51 5.44 56.47 -7.11
CA VAL A 51 5.70 55.46 -8.14
C VAL A 51 6.63 54.36 -7.60
N VAL A 52 7.66 54.70 -6.82
CA VAL A 52 8.55 53.69 -6.22
C VAL A 52 7.82 52.85 -5.17
N VAL A 53 6.99 53.44 -4.31
CA VAL A 53 6.22 52.70 -3.30
C VAL A 53 5.17 51.78 -3.96
N THR A 54 4.49 52.25 -5.00
CA THR A 54 3.54 51.42 -5.76
C THR A 54 4.25 50.32 -6.56
N ALA A 55 5.41 50.59 -7.13
CA ALA A 55 6.25 49.58 -7.78
C ALA A 55 6.79 48.52 -6.80
N LEU A 56 7.25 48.92 -5.60
CA LEU A 56 7.71 48.00 -4.56
C LEU A 56 6.54 47.19 -3.96
N GLY A 57 5.37 47.80 -3.79
CA GLY A 57 4.16 47.11 -3.33
C GLY A 57 3.66 46.06 -4.33
N THR A 58 3.64 46.40 -5.62
CA THR A 58 3.29 45.46 -6.69
C THR A 58 4.34 44.35 -6.85
N TRP A 59 5.64 44.64 -6.69
CA TRP A 59 6.68 43.62 -6.64
C TRP A 59 6.52 42.70 -5.41
N SER A 60 6.37 43.24 -4.21
CA SER A 60 6.24 42.43 -2.98
C SER A 60 4.99 41.52 -3.02
N TYR A 61 3.88 42.03 -3.55
CA TYR A 61 2.66 41.26 -3.75
C TYR A 61 2.83 40.15 -4.79
N THR A 62 3.46 40.45 -5.94
CA THR A 62 3.72 39.44 -6.98
C THR A 62 4.74 38.39 -6.51
N ALA A 63 5.78 38.78 -5.76
CA ALA A 63 6.75 37.88 -5.15
C ALA A 63 6.11 36.93 -4.12
N LYS A 64 5.19 37.45 -3.28
CA LYS A 64 4.41 36.63 -2.35
C LYS A 64 3.50 35.65 -3.09
N LYS A 65 2.78 36.12 -4.12
CA LYS A 65 1.93 35.28 -4.97
C LYS A 65 2.73 34.16 -5.65
N THR A 66 3.92 34.44 -6.16
CA THR A 66 4.79 33.40 -6.75
C THR A 66 5.30 32.39 -5.72
N ARG A 67 5.62 32.83 -4.50
CA ARG A 67 6.03 31.92 -3.41
C ARG A 67 4.88 31.01 -2.97
N ASP A 68 3.66 31.55 -2.90
CA ASP A 68 2.48 30.78 -2.55
C ASP A 68 2.12 29.79 -3.68
N GLN A 69 2.25 30.18 -4.95
CA GLN A 69 2.12 29.27 -6.10
C GLN A 69 3.15 28.13 -6.07
N GLN A 70 4.41 28.42 -5.75
CA GLN A 70 5.45 27.39 -5.61
C GLN A 70 5.13 26.40 -4.49
N ARG A 71 4.58 26.87 -3.36
CA ARG A 71 4.15 26.00 -2.25
C ARG A 71 2.98 25.12 -2.64
N ILE A 72 1.99 25.65 -3.39
CA ILE A 72 0.85 24.87 -3.87
C ILE A 72 1.35 23.74 -4.79
N VAL A 73 2.23 24.05 -5.74
CA VAL A 73 2.82 23.03 -6.62
C VAL A 73 3.60 21.99 -5.82
N ALA A 74 4.41 22.41 -4.84
CA ALA A 74 5.15 21.47 -3.98
C ALA A 74 4.20 20.57 -3.16
N LEU A 75 3.13 21.11 -2.60
CA LEU A 75 2.13 20.33 -1.85
C LEU A 75 1.37 19.38 -2.77
N GLU A 76 0.98 19.80 -3.97
CA GLU A 76 0.36 18.92 -4.98
C GLU A 76 1.27 17.75 -5.35
N THR A 77 2.58 18.00 -5.49
CA THR A 77 3.55 16.92 -5.76
C THR A 77 3.67 15.96 -4.58
N GLN A 78 3.68 16.45 -3.33
CA GLN A 78 3.72 15.61 -2.13
C GLN A 78 2.46 14.78 -1.98
N ILE A 79 1.27 15.35 -2.23
CA ILE A 79 0.01 14.62 -2.19
C ILE A 79 0.01 13.50 -3.23
N LYS A 80 0.46 13.78 -4.46
CA LYS A 80 0.58 12.75 -5.51
C LYS A 80 1.54 11.63 -5.09
N GLN A 81 2.69 11.98 -4.53
CA GLN A 81 3.64 10.98 -4.02
C GLN A 81 3.03 10.12 -2.91
N LEU A 82 2.40 10.74 -1.92
CA LEU A 82 1.74 10.03 -0.82
C LEU A 82 0.60 9.13 -1.32
N GLN A 83 -0.18 9.58 -2.31
CA GLN A 83 -1.20 8.77 -2.96
C GLN A 83 -0.58 7.56 -3.64
N THR A 84 0.46 7.75 -4.47
CA THR A 84 1.13 6.62 -5.14
C THR A 84 1.73 5.62 -4.15
N GLN A 85 2.30 6.10 -3.04
CA GLN A 85 2.84 5.25 -2.00
C GLN A 85 1.73 4.47 -1.29
N THR A 86 0.60 5.13 -1.00
CA THR A 86 -0.56 4.51 -0.36
C THR A 86 -1.21 3.47 -1.27
N ASP A 87 -1.32 3.75 -2.57
CA ASP A 87 -1.86 2.80 -3.54
C ASP A 87 -0.95 1.57 -3.68
N ALA A 88 0.37 1.78 -3.71
CA ALA A 88 1.34 0.70 -3.73
C ALA A 88 1.27 -0.17 -2.46
N THR A 89 1.15 0.43 -1.27
CA THR A 89 1.02 -0.34 -0.03
C THR A 89 -0.31 -1.08 0.05
N LEU A 90 -1.41 -0.48 -0.38
CA LEU A 90 -2.72 -1.14 -0.43
C LEU A 90 -2.71 -2.34 -1.39
N ASN A 91 -2.04 -2.22 -2.54
CA ASN A 91 -1.91 -3.33 -3.48
C ASN A 91 -1.08 -4.48 -2.88
N LEU A 92 0.03 -4.18 -2.21
CA LEU A 92 0.83 -5.18 -1.52
C LEU A 92 0.04 -5.89 -0.40
N ILE A 93 -0.71 -5.12 0.41
CA ILE A 93 -1.56 -5.69 1.46
C ILE A 93 -2.61 -6.63 0.84
N ARG A 94 -3.24 -6.23 -0.26
CA ARG A 94 -4.22 -7.09 -0.96
C ARG A 94 -3.58 -8.39 -1.44
N GLU A 95 -2.42 -8.31 -2.08
CA GLU A 95 -1.69 -9.48 -2.57
C GLU A 95 -1.33 -10.44 -1.44
N VAL A 96 -0.73 -9.94 -0.35
CA VAL A 96 -0.38 -10.74 0.83
C VAL A 96 -1.62 -11.38 1.46
N LEU A 97 -2.73 -10.65 1.55
CA LEU A 97 -3.98 -11.20 2.09
C LEU A 97 -4.57 -12.29 1.19
N GLU A 98 -4.46 -12.16 -0.13
CA GLU A 98 -4.89 -13.21 -1.05
C GLU A 98 -4.02 -14.46 -0.94
N GLU A 99 -2.71 -14.30 -0.78
CA GLU A 99 -1.79 -15.40 -0.59
C GLU A 99 -2.02 -16.13 0.75
N ASP A 100 -2.21 -15.39 1.84
CA ASP A 100 -2.58 -15.96 3.15
C ASP A 100 -3.90 -16.74 3.08
N ARG A 101 -4.92 -16.22 2.38
CA ARG A 101 -6.18 -16.95 2.16
C ARG A 101 -5.96 -18.25 1.39
N LYS A 102 -5.15 -18.23 0.33
CA LYS A 102 -4.80 -19.45 -0.43
C LYS A 102 -4.08 -20.45 0.48
N GLN A 103 -3.11 -19.99 1.27
CA GLN A 103 -2.35 -20.85 2.16
C GLN A 103 -3.23 -21.49 3.24
N ARG A 104 -4.14 -20.71 3.86
CA ARG A 104 -5.10 -21.26 4.82
C ARG A 104 -5.97 -22.33 4.20
N ARG A 105 -6.48 -22.09 2.99
CA ARG A 105 -7.29 -23.08 2.26
C ARG A 105 -6.50 -24.35 1.96
N LEU A 106 -5.22 -24.22 1.57
CA LEU A 106 -4.35 -25.39 1.37
C LEU A 106 -4.13 -26.16 2.68
N ASN A 107 -3.86 -25.45 3.77
CA ASN A 107 -3.67 -26.06 5.08
C ASN A 107 -4.95 -26.77 5.57
N GLU A 108 -6.13 -26.16 5.36
CA GLU A 108 -7.42 -26.77 5.68
C GLU A 108 -7.66 -28.04 4.86
N LEU A 109 -7.39 -28.00 3.54
CA LEU A 109 -7.51 -29.18 2.68
C LEU A 109 -6.54 -30.28 3.09
N GLN A 110 -5.30 -29.93 3.43
CA GLN A 110 -4.30 -30.89 3.90
C GLN A 110 -4.70 -31.51 5.25
N ALA A 111 -5.27 -30.72 6.16
CA ALA A 111 -5.80 -31.21 7.43
C ALA A 111 -7.01 -32.13 7.22
N GLN A 112 -7.92 -31.80 6.29
CA GLN A 112 -9.03 -32.66 5.91
C GLN A 112 -8.52 -33.98 5.33
N LEU A 113 -7.58 -33.94 4.39
CA LEU A 113 -6.97 -35.13 3.80
C LEU A 113 -6.27 -36.01 4.85
N ALA A 114 -5.57 -35.41 5.80
CA ALA A 114 -4.92 -36.12 6.90
C ALA A 114 -5.92 -36.71 7.91
N SER A 115 -7.15 -36.19 7.97
CA SER A 115 -8.21 -36.72 8.84
C SER A 115 -8.88 -37.97 8.29
N TYR A 116 -8.79 -38.24 6.99
CA TYR A 116 -9.35 -39.47 6.44
C TYR A 116 -8.45 -40.65 6.80
N PRO A 117 -8.99 -41.72 7.38
CA PRO A 117 -8.23 -42.95 7.58
C PRO A 117 -7.73 -43.45 6.23
N ASP A 118 -6.55 -44.10 6.22
CA ASP A 118 -6.00 -44.67 5.00
C ASP A 118 -7.06 -45.61 4.38
N PRO A 119 -7.53 -45.35 3.14
CA PRO A 119 -8.53 -46.18 2.50
C PRO A 119 -8.12 -47.66 2.46
N LEU A 120 -6.82 -47.95 2.36
CA LEU A 120 -6.31 -49.31 2.39
C LEU A 120 -6.48 -49.96 3.77
N GLU A 121 -6.28 -49.21 4.85
CA GLU A 121 -6.49 -49.69 6.22
C GLU A 121 -7.97 -50.02 6.47
N GLU A 122 -8.89 -49.15 6.02
CA GLU A 122 -10.32 -49.41 6.20
C GLU A 122 -10.79 -50.62 5.36
N ILE A 123 -10.30 -50.77 4.12
CA ILE A 123 -10.56 -51.97 3.30
C ILE A 123 -10.05 -53.22 4.03
N GLN A 124 -8.81 -53.18 4.54
CA GLN A 124 -8.21 -54.32 5.24
C GLN A 124 -9.02 -54.70 6.48
N LYS A 125 -9.50 -53.71 7.25
CA LYS A 125 -10.37 -53.93 8.40
C LYS A 125 -11.70 -54.57 8.02
N GLN A 126 -12.32 -54.16 6.92
CA GLN A 126 -13.56 -54.79 6.42
C GLN A 126 -13.31 -56.23 5.94
N VAL A 127 -12.18 -56.49 5.26
CA VAL A 127 -11.75 -57.83 4.87
C VAL A 127 -11.59 -58.72 6.11
N ASP A 128 -10.87 -58.27 7.13
CA ASP A 128 -10.65 -59.04 8.35
C ASP A 128 -11.93 -59.26 9.16
N LYS A 129 -12.83 -58.27 9.20
CA LYS A 129 -14.16 -58.42 9.82
C LYS A 129 -15.00 -59.47 9.09
N THR A 130 -14.98 -59.46 7.77
CA THR A 130 -15.77 -60.40 6.95
C THR A 130 -15.23 -61.82 7.09
N ALA A 131 -13.91 -61.99 6.99
CA ALA A 131 -13.26 -63.28 7.18
C ALA A 131 -13.52 -63.85 8.59
N PHE A 132 -13.49 -62.99 9.62
CA PHE A 132 -13.85 -63.38 10.99
C PHE A 132 -15.27 -63.95 11.08
N ILE A 133 -16.27 -63.23 10.53
CA ILE A 133 -17.68 -63.65 10.60
C ILE A 133 -17.86 -65.04 9.96
N LEU A 134 -17.23 -65.28 8.82
CA LEU A 134 -17.31 -66.58 8.13
C LEU A 134 -16.64 -67.69 8.94
N VAL A 135 -15.47 -67.43 9.54
CA VAL A 135 -14.83 -68.39 10.45
C VAL A 135 -15.70 -68.66 11.68
N TYR A 136 -16.32 -67.64 12.26
CA TYR A 136 -17.24 -67.79 13.38
C TYR A 136 -18.43 -68.67 13.01
N GLN A 137 -19.04 -68.43 11.85
CA GLN A 137 -20.14 -69.25 11.35
C GLN A 137 -19.73 -70.71 11.11
N ALA A 138 -18.54 -70.93 10.55
CA ALA A 138 -17.98 -72.28 10.36
C ALA A 138 -17.73 -72.99 11.69
N ASN A 139 -17.22 -72.28 12.72
CA ASN A 139 -17.06 -72.82 14.07
C ASN A 139 -18.41 -73.23 14.67
N ARG A 140 -19.44 -72.41 14.52
CA ARG A 140 -20.80 -72.70 14.97
C ARG A 140 -21.37 -73.95 14.29
N MET A 141 -21.22 -74.05 12.96
CA MET A 141 -21.63 -75.26 12.22
C MET A 141 -20.95 -76.52 12.76
N TYR A 142 -19.66 -76.44 13.09
CA TYR A 142 -18.91 -77.57 13.61
C TYR A 142 -19.27 -77.93 15.06
N ARG A 143 -19.32 -76.95 15.96
CA ARG A 143 -19.43 -77.19 17.41
C ARG A 143 -20.85 -77.29 17.93
N GLU A 144 -21.78 -76.54 17.34
CA GLU A 144 -23.15 -76.43 17.84
C GLU A 144 -24.13 -77.25 17.01
N LEU A 145 -23.90 -77.35 15.70
CA LEU A 145 -24.85 -77.98 14.76
C LEU A 145 -24.40 -79.38 14.30
N ASP A 146 -23.20 -79.83 14.70
CA ASP A 146 -22.56 -81.07 14.26
C ASP A 146 -22.48 -81.23 12.71
N GLN A 147 -22.50 -80.11 11.99
CA GLN A 147 -22.45 -80.08 10.52
C GLN A 147 -21.01 -80.06 10.03
N LYS A 148 -20.24 -81.12 10.33
CA LYS A 148 -18.80 -81.18 10.08
C LYS A 148 -18.40 -80.89 8.63
N ASN A 149 -19.08 -81.51 7.65
CA ASN A 149 -18.77 -81.31 6.23
C ASN A 149 -19.11 -79.88 5.76
N SER A 150 -20.21 -79.30 6.26
CA SER A 150 -20.58 -77.91 5.96
C SER A 150 -19.57 -76.93 6.55
N ALA A 151 -19.10 -77.18 7.77
CA ALA A 151 -18.06 -76.39 8.41
C ALA A 151 -16.74 -76.42 7.60
N ILE A 152 -16.29 -77.59 7.14
CA ILE A 152 -15.09 -77.71 6.30
C ILE A 152 -15.25 -76.89 5.00
N ARG A 153 -16.40 -76.96 4.33
CA ARG A 153 -16.66 -76.15 3.13
C ARG A 153 -16.62 -74.65 3.44
N ALA A 154 -17.20 -74.22 4.56
CA ALA A 154 -17.17 -72.83 4.99
C ALA A 154 -15.75 -72.34 5.30
N TYR A 155 -14.92 -73.14 5.99
CA TYR A 155 -13.51 -72.83 6.22
C TYR A 155 -12.72 -72.72 4.91
N ASN A 156 -12.91 -73.65 3.98
CA ASN A 156 -12.27 -73.58 2.66
C ASN A 156 -12.66 -72.30 1.91
N ARG A 157 -13.92 -71.85 2.04
CA ARG A 157 -14.36 -70.60 1.42
C ARG A 157 -13.65 -69.37 1.99
N VAL A 158 -13.34 -69.36 3.29
CA VAL A 158 -12.52 -68.29 3.89
C VAL A 158 -11.10 -68.28 3.30
N ILE A 159 -10.50 -69.46 3.14
CA ILE A 159 -9.14 -69.60 2.59
C ILE A 159 -9.11 -69.12 1.13
N GLU A 160 -10.15 -69.41 0.36
CA GLU A 160 -10.27 -69.00 -1.05
C GLU A 160 -10.51 -67.50 -1.20
N LEU A 161 -11.44 -66.93 -0.43
CA LEU A 161 -11.83 -65.53 -0.54
C LEU A 161 -10.83 -64.57 0.10
N PHE A 162 -10.20 -65.00 1.20
CA PHE A 162 -9.34 -64.14 2.03
C PHE A 162 -7.99 -64.82 2.30
N PRO A 163 -7.23 -65.22 1.26
CA PRO A 163 -6.07 -66.10 1.41
C PRO A 163 -4.94 -65.52 2.28
N GLN A 164 -4.86 -64.19 2.36
CA GLN A 164 -3.85 -63.44 3.11
C GLN A 164 -4.35 -62.97 4.49
N SER A 165 -5.63 -63.16 4.84
CA SER A 165 -6.12 -62.79 6.16
C SER A 165 -5.65 -63.79 7.21
N ARG A 166 -5.36 -63.32 8.43
CA ARG A 166 -5.08 -64.19 9.60
C ARG A 166 -6.17 -65.24 9.82
N TRP A 167 -7.40 -64.95 9.43
CA TRP A 167 -8.53 -65.87 9.58
C TRP A 167 -8.47 -67.06 8.61
N ALA A 168 -7.78 -66.93 7.48
CA ALA A 168 -7.51 -68.07 6.62
C ALA A 168 -6.54 -69.06 7.27
N GLU A 169 -5.55 -68.58 8.04
CA GLU A 169 -4.66 -69.46 8.81
C GLU A 169 -5.45 -70.21 9.89
N VAL A 170 -6.31 -69.50 10.63
CA VAL A 170 -7.22 -70.12 11.61
C VAL A 170 -8.10 -71.17 10.93
N ALA A 171 -8.65 -70.89 9.75
CA ALA A 171 -9.46 -71.83 8.99
C ALA A 171 -8.67 -73.09 8.59
N ARG A 172 -7.42 -72.93 8.12
CA ARG A 172 -6.52 -74.07 7.80
C ARG A 172 -6.27 -74.94 9.04
N GLN A 173 -5.97 -74.30 10.18
CA GLN A 173 -5.76 -74.99 11.44
C GLN A 173 -7.00 -75.79 11.86
N ARG A 174 -8.19 -75.16 11.83
CA ARG A 174 -9.45 -75.83 12.17
C ARG A 174 -9.73 -77.04 11.29
N ILE A 175 -9.50 -76.93 9.97
CA ILE A 175 -9.65 -78.09 9.07
C ILE A 175 -8.70 -79.22 9.47
N SER A 176 -7.45 -78.91 9.82
CA SER A 176 -6.47 -79.91 10.26
C SER A 176 -6.92 -80.61 11.54
N GLU A 177 -7.39 -79.88 12.54
CA GLU A 177 -7.92 -80.43 13.80
C GLU A 177 -9.10 -81.38 13.54
N ILE A 178 -10.04 -80.93 12.72
CA ILE A 178 -11.24 -81.68 12.32
C ILE A 178 -10.88 -83.02 11.65
N LYS A 179 -9.88 -83.01 10.75
CA LYS A 179 -9.39 -84.21 10.05
C LYS A 179 -8.67 -85.17 10.99
N ASN A 180 -7.83 -84.64 11.89
CA ASN A 180 -7.11 -85.46 12.87
C ASN A 180 -8.08 -86.17 13.83
N ASN A 181 -9.11 -85.47 14.31
CA ASN A 181 -10.15 -86.06 15.15
C ASN A 181 -10.91 -87.18 14.42
N GLN A 182 -11.10 -87.04 13.10
CA GLN A 182 -11.74 -88.04 12.25
C GLN A 182 -10.91 -89.31 12.15
N HIS A 183 -9.61 -89.16 11.92
CA HIS A 183 -8.66 -90.27 11.84
C HIS A 183 -8.55 -91.04 13.16
N ASN A 184 -8.50 -90.32 14.28
CA ASN A 184 -8.42 -90.93 15.61
C ASN A 184 -9.69 -91.72 15.97
N ASN A 185 -10.87 -91.17 15.69
CA ASN A 185 -12.13 -91.88 15.91
C ASN A 185 -12.21 -93.15 15.04
N SER A 186 -11.78 -93.10 13.78
CA SER A 186 -11.81 -94.27 12.89
C SER A 186 -10.84 -95.40 13.30
N LYS A 187 -9.81 -95.11 14.10
CA LYS A 187 -8.88 -96.11 14.63
C LYS A 187 -9.34 -96.73 15.95
N GLY A 188 -10.16 -96.02 16.72
CA GLY A 188 -10.73 -96.51 17.97
C GLY A 188 -11.77 -97.60 17.78
N ASP A 189 -12.49 -97.60 16.66
CA ASP A 189 -13.54 -98.58 16.33
C ASP A 189 -13.00 -99.92 15.75
N LEU A 190 -11.68 -100.07 15.62
CA LEU A 190 -11.02 -101.26 15.04
C LEU A 190 -10.35 -102.18 16.07
N ILE A 191 -10.62 -102.00 17.37
CA ILE A 191 -10.14 -102.83 18.48
C ILE A 191 -11.35 -103.41 19.22
#